data_AF-A0A8S1U5Z6-F1
#
_entry.id   AF-A0A8S1U5Z6-F1
#
_cell.length_a   1.000
_cell.length_b   1.000
_cell.length_c   1.000
_cell.angle_alpha   90.00
_cell.angle_beta   90.00
_cell.angle_gamma   90.00
#
_symmetry.space_group_name_H-M   'P 1'
#
loop_
_entity.id
_entity.type
_entity.pdbx_description
1 polymer ?
#
loop_
_entity_poly.entity_id
_entity_poly.type
_entity_poly.pdbx_seq_one_letter_code
_entity_poly.pdbx_strand_id
1 'polypeptide(L)'
;MDSLFETNLPFSTIPIQQYSINQLTHYSRNQSLQKSDFSPQQILLDLGEMCNVRYLIIENLKYGCEISVLVSEFKNGPFITVHNKEFIPQHKQRRIKLSALPCKYIRIIIHKGVHIQTNQIKLIGSTNERLAEEGYFNDFKLLVTNPSRIMY
;
A
#
# COMPACT_ATOMS: atom_id res chain seq x y z
N MET A 1 13.15 9.19 16.07
CA MET A 1 13.70 7.82 16.14
C MET A 1 13.07 7.02 15.02
N ASP A 2 13.73 6.99 13.86
CA ASP A 2 13.34 6.09 12.77
C ASP A 2 13.72 4.66 13.20
N SER A 3 12.74 3.76 13.27
CA SER A 3 12.97 2.41 13.77
C SER A 3 13.91 1.65 12.83
N LEU A 4 14.95 1.03 13.39
CA LEU A 4 16.04 0.29 12.74
C LEU A 4 15.62 -0.87 11.81
N PHE A 5 14.32 -1.13 11.65
CA PHE A 5 13.76 -2.36 11.09
C PHE A 5 12.77 -2.13 9.95
N GLU A 6 12.64 -0.87 9.52
CA GLU A 6 11.88 -0.52 8.33
C GLU A 6 12.67 -0.88 7.07
N THR A 7 12.16 -1.85 6.31
CA THR A 7 12.79 -2.32 5.06
C THR A 7 11.83 -2.17 3.89
N ASN A 8 12.37 -2.20 2.66
CA ASN A 8 11.56 -2.31 1.46
C ASN A 8 10.88 -3.69 1.45
N LEU A 9 9.55 -3.69 1.51
CA LEU A 9 8.77 -4.91 1.45
C LEU A 9 8.60 -5.33 -0.01
N PRO A 10 8.94 -6.59 -0.36
CA PRO A 10 8.66 -7.11 -1.69
C PRO A 10 7.14 -7.25 -1.87
N PHE A 11 6.69 -7.10 -3.11
CA PHE A 11 5.29 -7.34 -3.47
C PHE A 11 5.19 -7.85 -4.89
N SER A 12 4.10 -8.55 -5.17
CA SER A 12 3.67 -8.92 -6.52
C SER A 12 2.36 -8.19 -6.86
N THR A 13 2.08 -8.03 -8.14
CA THR A 13 0.87 -7.34 -8.61
C THR A 13 -0.13 -8.35 -9.13
N ILE A 14 -1.34 -8.33 -8.58
CA ILE A 14 -2.42 -9.18 -9.04
C ILE A 14 -3.21 -8.41 -10.11
N PRO A 15 -3.40 -8.96 -11.32
CA PRO A 15 -4.23 -8.32 -12.33
C PRO A 15 -5.68 -8.26 -11.83
N ILE A 16 -6.26 -7.06 -11.90
CA ILE A 16 -7.68 -6.83 -11.61
C ILE A 16 -8.36 -6.57 -12.95
N GLN A 17 -9.49 -7.22 -13.20
CA GLN A 17 -10.34 -6.86 -14.34
C GLN A 17 -10.82 -5.42 -14.16
N GLN A 18 -10.31 -4.52 -15.01
CA GLN A 18 -10.81 -3.17 -15.12
C GLN A 18 -11.98 -3.21 -16.10
N TYR A 19 -13.16 -2.77 -15.67
CA TYR A 19 -14.28 -2.56 -16.59
C TYR A 19 -13.92 -1.40 -17.51
N SER A 20 -13.62 -1.71 -18.76
CA SER A 20 -13.33 -0.75 -19.81
C SER A 20 -14.59 0.09 -20.09
N ILE A 21 -14.54 1.37 -19.72
CA ILE A 21 -15.48 2.34 -20.28
C ILE A 21 -14.92 2.71 -21.65
N ASN A 22 -15.61 2.25 -22.70
CA ASN A 22 -15.40 2.67 -24.09
C ASN A 22 -15.53 4.18 -24.20
N GLN A 23 -14.44 4.94 -24.36
CA GLN A 23 -14.49 6.26 -25.01
C GLN A 23 -13.25 6.49 -25.88
N LEU A 24 -13.53 6.68 -27.17
CA LEU A 24 -12.60 7.01 -28.25
C LEU A 24 -11.78 8.26 -27.88
N THR A 25 -10.48 8.11 -27.71
CA THR A 25 -9.56 9.26 -27.57
C THR A 25 -9.32 9.89 -28.94
N HIS A 26 -9.99 11.02 -29.22
CA HIS A 26 -9.57 11.93 -30.29
C HIS A 26 -8.41 12.80 -29.78
N TYR A 27 -7.22 12.64 -30.36
CA TYR A 27 -6.10 13.55 -30.14
C TYR A 27 -6.27 14.80 -31.03
N SER A 28 -6.44 15.98 -30.43
CA SER A 28 -6.29 17.27 -31.12
C SER A 28 -5.26 18.12 -30.38
N ARG A 29 -4.29 18.67 -31.12
CA ARG A 29 -3.08 19.35 -30.60
C ARG A 29 -3.34 20.59 -29.72
N ASN A 30 -4.59 21.07 -29.62
CA ASN A 30 -4.91 22.39 -29.03
C ASN A 30 -5.97 22.37 -27.90
N GLN A 31 -6.30 21.23 -27.30
CA GLN A 31 -7.21 21.21 -26.14
C GLN A 31 -6.49 20.66 -24.91
N SER A 32 -6.45 21.45 -23.84
CA SER A 32 -6.05 21.00 -22.52
C SER A 32 -6.84 19.75 -22.15
N LEU A 33 -6.15 18.74 -21.58
CA LEU A 33 -6.75 17.50 -21.06
C LEU A 33 -7.98 17.85 -20.22
N GLN A 34 -9.18 17.65 -20.78
CA GLN A 34 -10.41 17.83 -20.03
C GLN A 34 -10.51 16.69 -19.01
N LYS A 35 -11.11 16.98 -17.86
CA LYS A 35 -11.23 16.10 -16.67
C LYS A 35 -11.87 14.72 -16.94
N SER A 36 -12.30 14.42 -18.16
CA SER A 36 -13.14 13.29 -18.56
C SER A 36 -12.43 11.97 -18.88
N ASP A 37 -11.12 11.97 -19.15
CA ASP A 37 -10.58 10.89 -20.01
C ASP A 37 -9.80 9.76 -19.31
N PHE A 38 -9.66 9.77 -17.99
CA PHE A 38 -8.96 8.68 -17.28
C PHE A 38 -9.94 7.80 -16.52
N SER A 39 -10.10 6.55 -16.99
CA SER A 39 -10.80 5.52 -16.23
C SER A 39 -10.10 5.28 -14.89
N PRO A 40 -10.86 5.00 -13.81
CA PRO A 40 -10.27 4.68 -12.52
C PRO A 40 -9.33 3.48 -12.64
N GLN A 41 -8.07 3.65 -12.23
CA GLN A 41 -7.12 2.55 -12.19
C GLN A 41 -7.22 1.87 -10.82
N GLN A 42 -7.22 0.53 -10.83
CA GLN A 42 -7.06 -0.24 -9.60
C GLN A 42 -5.81 -1.11 -9.69
N ILE A 43 -5.02 -1.11 -8.62
CA ILE A 43 -3.81 -1.91 -8.45
C ILE A 43 -3.96 -2.71 -7.16
N LEU A 44 -3.78 -4.04 -7.23
CA LEU A 44 -3.77 -4.91 -6.07
C LEU A 44 -2.36 -5.47 -5.90
N LEU A 45 -1.77 -5.18 -4.75
CA LEU A 45 -0.46 -5.64 -4.34
C LEU A 45 -0.65 -6.82 -3.36
N ASP A 46 0.12 -7.89 -3.57
CA ASP A 46 0.21 -9.04 -2.67
C ASP A 46 1.63 -9.10 -2.09
N LEU A 47 1.72 -9.02 -0.77
CA LEU A 47 2.98 -9.07 -0.02
C LEU A 47 3.49 -10.51 0.15
N GLY A 48 2.73 -11.53 -0.23
CA GLY A 48 3.04 -12.95 -0.05
C GLY A 48 2.76 -13.43 1.37
N GLU A 49 3.12 -12.63 2.37
CA GLU A 49 2.92 -12.87 3.80
C GLU A 49 2.25 -11.67 4.50
N MET A 50 1.91 -11.86 5.78
CA MET A 50 1.38 -10.77 6.61
C MET A 50 2.51 -9.83 7.06
N CYS A 51 2.38 -8.56 6.73
CA CYS A 51 3.37 -7.53 7.03
C CYS A 51 2.72 -6.31 7.67
N ASN A 52 3.47 -5.62 8.52
CA ASN A 52 3.09 -4.30 9.04
C ASN A 52 3.64 -3.22 8.12
N VAL A 53 2.77 -2.69 7.25
CA VAL A 53 3.16 -1.67 6.27
C VAL A 53 2.98 -0.29 6.89
N ARG A 54 4.09 0.45 6.99
CA ARG A 54 4.07 1.79 7.59
C ARG A 54 3.94 2.89 6.54
N TYR A 55 4.59 2.72 5.40
CA TYR A 55 4.56 3.73 4.35
C TYR A 55 4.39 3.13 2.97
N LEU A 56 3.55 3.79 2.19
CA LEU A 56 3.52 3.68 0.74
C LEU A 56 4.31 4.86 0.17
N ILE A 57 5.28 4.58 -0.67
CA ILE A 57 6.08 5.57 -1.38
C ILE A 57 5.72 5.50 -2.85
N ILE A 58 5.39 6.65 -3.43
CA ILE A 58 5.14 6.82 -4.87
C ILE A 58 6.25 7.71 -5.45
N GLU A 59 7.01 7.18 -6.39
CA GLU A 59 8.15 7.85 -7.01
C GLU A 59 7.82 8.40 -8.40
N ASN A 60 8.45 9.52 -8.75
CA ASN A 60 8.41 10.14 -10.06
C ASN A 60 6.99 10.42 -10.58
N LEU A 61 6.10 10.90 -9.69
CA LEU A 61 4.75 11.28 -10.06
C LEU A 61 4.79 12.59 -10.85
N LYS A 62 4.76 12.49 -12.18
CA LYS A 62 4.88 13.63 -13.11
C LYS A 62 3.68 14.58 -13.05
N TYR A 63 2.50 14.06 -12.76
CA TYR A 63 1.24 14.80 -12.70
C TYR A 63 0.43 14.32 -11.51
N GLY A 64 -0.36 15.21 -10.90
CA GLY A 64 -1.12 14.86 -9.71
C GLY A 64 -2.23 13.84 -9.97
N CYS A 65 -2.59 13.10 -8.92
CA CYS A 65 -3.69 12.12 -8.95
C CYS A 65 -4.45 12.09 -7.61
N GLU A 66 -5.72 11.71 -7.66
CA GLU A 66 -6.57 11.48 -6.49
C GLU A 66 -6.60 9.98 -6.21
N ILE A 67 -6.12 9.55 -5.04
CA ILE A 67 -5.98 8.13 -4.72
C ILE A 67 -6.73 7.73 -3.46
N SER A 68 -7.03 6.43 -3.34
CA SER A 68 -7.41 5.78 -2.09
C SER A 68 -6.55 4.55 -1.89
N VAL A 69 -6.16 4.32 -0.64
CA VAL A 69 -5.35 3.17 -0.26
C VAL A 69 -6.15 2.37 0.75
N LEU A 70 -6.37 1.10 0.42
CA LEU A 70 -7.07 0.15 1.26
C LEU A 70 -6.16 -1.04 1.55
N VAL A 71 -6.33 -1.63 2.73
CA VAL A 71 -5.54 -2.78 3.18
C VAL A 71 -6.46 -3.92 3.59
N SER A 72 -6.00 -5.16 3.44
CA SER A 72 -6.75 -6.37 3.80
C SER A 72 -5.81 -7.52 4.13
N GLU A 73 -6.26 -8.44 4.97
CA GLU A 73 -5.66 -9.76 5.15
C GLU A 73 -5.99 -10.69 3.97
N PHE A 74 -7.19 -10.55 3.39
CA PHE A 74 -7.71 -11.42 2.35
C PHE A 74 -7.76 -10.75 0.98
N LYS A 75 -7.46 -11.50 -0.08
CA LYS A 75 -7.45 -11.04 -1.47
C LYS A 75 -8.77 -10.37 -1.89
N ASN A 76 -9.89 -10.93 -1.44
CA ASN A 76 -11.24 -10.50 -1.81
C ASN A 76 -11.87 -9.53 -0.79
N GLY A 77 -11.15 -9.17 0.27
CA GLY A 77 -11.64 -8.31 1.35
C GLY A 77 -12.18 -9.11 2.55
N PRO A 78 -12.70 -8.42 3.59
CA PRO A 78 -13.03 -6.99 3.62
C PRO A 78 -11.80 -6.06 3.57
N PHE A 79 -11.90 -4.96 2.84
CA PHE A 79 -10.85 -3.96 2.75
C PHE A 79 -11.11 -2.80 3.72
N ILE A 80 -10.09 -2.43 4.48
CA ILE A 80 -10.09 -1.27 5.38
C ILE A 80 -9.47 -0.10 4.65
N THR A 81 -10.21 1.01 4.54
CA THR A 81 -9.69 2.23 3.92
C THR A 81 -8.75 2.94 4.89
N VAL A 82 -7.49 3.10 4.48
CA VAL A 82 -6.45 3.81 5.24
C VAL A 82 -6.33 5.25 4.77
N HIS A 83 -6.44 5.46 3.46
CA HIS A 83 -6.52 6.79 2.84
C HIS A 83 -7.70 6.84 1.89
N ASN A 84 -8.51 7.88 1.99
CA ASN A 84 -9.72 8.03 1.20
C ASN A 84 -9.64 9.33 0.37
N LYS A 85 -9.64 9.16 -0.95
CA LYS A 85 -9.66 10.23 -1.97
C LYS A 85 -8.70 11.40 -1.65
N GLU A 86 -7.46 11.09 -1.30
CA GLU A 86 -6.43 12.11 -1.10
C GLU A 86 -5.85 12.52 -2.45
N PHE A 87 -5.80 13.84 -2.71
CA PHE A 87 -5.11 14.37 -3.89
C PHE A 87 -3.62 14.54 -3.63
N ILE A 88 -2.81 13.92 -4.48
CA ILE A 88 -1.36 14.00 -4.45
C ILE A 88 -0.90 14.83 -5.64
N PRO A 89 -0.25 15.99 -5.44
CA PRO A 89 0.31 16.79 -6.52
C PRO A 89 1.57 16.14 -7.12
N GLN A 90 2.10 16.72 -8.19
CA GLN A 90 3.38 16.31 -8.76
C GLN A 90 4.47 16.26 -7.67
N HIS A 91 5.19 15.14 -7.60
CA HIS A 91 6.23 14.95 -6.61
C HIS A 91 7.29 13.95 -7.09
N LYS A 92 8.56 14.20 -6.76
CA LYS A 92 9.64 13.24 -7.04
C LYS A 92 9.48 11.97 -6.21
N GLN A 93 9.06 12.12 -4.95
CA GLN A 93 8.85 10.99 -4.03
C GLN A 93 7.83 11.36 -2.95
N ARG A 94 6.60 10.84 -3.02
CA ARG A 94 5.57 11.08 -2.00
C ARG A 94 5.54 9.90 -1.03
N ARG A 95 5.68 10.18 0.27
CA ARG A 95 5.51 9.19 1.36
C ARG A 95 4.12 9.33 1.97
N ILE A 96 3.37 8.24 2.03
CA ILE A 96 2.00 8.16 2.55
C ILE A 96 2.02 7.20 3.74
N LYS A 97 1.60 7.67 4.92
CA LYS A 97 1.63 6.88 6.16
C LYS A 97 0.42 5.96 6.25
N LEU A 98 0.61 4.64 6.32
CA LEU A 98 -0.46 3.63 6.31
C LEU A 98 -0.85 3.10 7.69
N SER A 99 -0.54 3.85 8.75
CA SER A 99 -0.97 3.54 10.13
C SER A 99 -0.39 2.26 10.74
N ALA A 100 0.59 1.60 10.10
CA ALA A 100 1.23 0.37 10.57
C ALA A 100 0.26 -0.81 10.78
N LEU A 101 -0.84 -0.86 10.02
CA LEU A 101 -1.81 -1.95 10.12
C LEU A 101 -1.24 -3.24 9.49
N PRO A 102 -1.42 -4.41 10.12
CA PRO A 102 -1.03 -5.69 9.54
C PRO A 102 -1.91 -6.00 8.34
N CYS A 103 -1.29 -6.26 7.20
CA CYS A 103 -1.99 -6.64 5.98
C CYS A 103 -1.13 -7.55 5.11
N LYS A 104 -1.80 -8.32 4.25
CA LYS A 104 -1.16 -9.08 3.16
C LYS A 104 -1.45 -8.46 1.79
N TYR A 105 -2.60 -7.81 1.66
CA TYR A 105 -3.05 -7.19 0.42
C TYR A 105 -3.22 -5.68 0.58
N ILE A 106 -2.71 -4.93 -0.39
CA ILE A 106 -2.93 -3.48 -0.50
C ILE A 106 -3.62 -3.19 -1.83
N ARG A 107 -4.75 -2.49 -1.79
CA ARG A 107 -5.45 -2.00 -2.96
C ARG A 107 -5.25 -0.50 -3.08
N ILE A 108 -4.69 -0.07 -4.19
CA ILE A 108 -4.57 1.34 -4.56
C ILE A 108 -5.60 1.63 -5.65
N ILE A 109 -6.46 2.61 -5.41
CA ILE A 109 -7.47 3.06 -6.36
C ILE A 109 -7.13 4.49 -6.76
N ILE A 110 -6.96 4.74 -8.04
CA ILE A 110 -6.77 6.07 -8.60
C ILE A 110 -8.11 6.51 -9.18
N HIS A 111 -8.71 7.51 -8.57
CA HIS A 111 -10.02 8.02 -8.96
C HIS A 111 -9.92 9.03 -10.10
N LYS A 112 -8.89 9.86 -10.09
CA LYS A 112 -8.66 10.94 -11.07
C LYS A 112 -7.17 11.18 -11.28
N GLY A 113 -6.83 11.72 -12.44
CA GLY A 113 -5.46 12.11 -12.79
C GLY A 113 -4.68 10.98 -13.45
N VAL A 114 -3.36 11.06 -13.37
CA VAL A 114 -2.48 10.14 -14.10
C VAL A 114 -2.34 8.80 -13.37
N HIS A 115 -2.38 7.73 -14.17
CA HIS A 115 -2.16 6.36 -13.70
C HIS A 115 -0.78 6.19 -13.06
N ILE A 116 -0.71 5.36 -12.03
CA ILE A 116 0.54 5.01 -11.34
C ILE A 116 1.01 3.66 -11.88
N GLN A 117 2.28 3.59 -12.24
CA GLN A 117 2.94 2.35 -12.65
C GLN A 117 3.47 1.61 -11.42
N THR A 118 3.53 0.29 -11.50
CA THR A 118 3.92 -0.57 -10.37
C THR A 118 5.37 -0.38 -9.95
N ASN A 119 6.25 -0.07 -10.90
CA ASN A 119 7.66 0.29 -10.65
C ASN A 119 7.85 1.62 -9.90
N GLN A 120 6.81 2.46 -9.83
CA GLN A 120 6.83 3.71 -9.06
C GLN A 120 6.47 3.49 -7.59
N ILE A 121 6.00 2.30 -7.23
CA ILE A 121 5.52 1.98 -5.89
C ILE A 121 6.63 1.32 -5.09
N LYS A 122 6.88 1.82 -3.87
CA LYS A 122 7.69 1.16 -2.86
C LYS A 122 6.91 1.08 -1.55
N LEU A 123 7.06 -0.01 -0.84
CA LEU A 123 6.42 -0.24 0.45
C LEU A 123 7.48 -0.33 1.53
N ILE A 124 7.33 0.42 2.60
CA ILE A 124 8.23 0.40 3.75
C ILE A 124 7.47 -0.14 4.96
N GLY A 125 8.05 -1.15 5.60
CA GLY A 125 7.48 -1.77 6.78
C GLY A 125 8.35 -2.90 7.31
N SER A 126 7.71 -3.79 8.05
CA SER A 126 8.37 -4.92 8.71
C SER A 126 7.51 -6.18 8.53
N THR A 127 8.17 -7.32 8.34
CA THR A 127 7.53 -8.64 8.32
C THR A 127 7.20 -9.07 9.75
N ASN A 128 6.20 -9.96 9.90
CA ASN A 128 5.80 -10.43 11.22
C ASN A 128 6.92 -11.22 11.95
N GLU A 129 7.72 -11.99 11.21
CA GLU A 129 8.86 -12.73 11.77
C GLU A 129 9.88 -11.78 12.41
N ARG A 130 10.24 -10.68 11.73
CA ARG A 130 11.17 -9.68 12.26
C ARG A 130 10.63 -8.92 13.47
N LEU A 131 9.33 -8.62 13.46
CA LEU A 131 8.67 -8.03 14.63
C LEU A 131 8.62 -8.97 15.84
N ALA A 132 8.49 -10.28 15.60
CA ALA A 132 8.51 -11.29 16.66
C ALA A 132 9.92 -11.50 17.23
N GLU A 133 10.96 -11.43 16.40
CA GLU A 133 12.36 -11.51 16.81
C GLU A 133 12.76 -10.35 17.75
N GLU A 134 12.17 -9.17 17.56
CA GLU A 134 12.53 -7.96 18.31
C GLU A 134 11.56 -7.62 19.46
N GLY A 135 10.34 -8.13 19.43
CA GLY A 135 9.27 -7.80 20.39
C GLY A 135 9.41 -8.42 21.78
N TYR A 136 10.60 -8.86 22.21
CA TYR A 136 10.79 -9.61 23.48
C TYR A 136 9.91 -10.88 23.58
N PHE A 137 9.53 -11.52 22.46
CA PHE A 137 8.79 -12.78 22.50
C PHE A 137 9.62 -13.98 22.97
N ASN A 138 10.95 -13.84 23.10
CA ASN A 138 11.75 -14.83 23.82
C ASN A 138 11.33 -14.93 25.29
N ASP A 139 11.00 -13.81 25.94
CA ASP A 139 10.49 -13.81 27.33
C ASP A 139 9.06 -14.32 27.40
N PHE A 140 8.21 -14.01 26.39
CA PHE A 140 6.86 -14.56 26.32
C PHE A 140 6.86 -16.08 26.09
N LYS A 141 7.78 -16.60 25.27
CA LYS A 141 7.97 -18.04 25.07
C LYS A 141 8.49 -18.69 26.37
N LEU A 142 9.35 -18.02 27.14
CA LEU A 142 9.82 -18.47 28.46
C LEU A 142 8.71 -18.46 29.53
N LEU A 143 7.84 -17.45 29.52
CA LEU A 143 6.68 -17.31 30.40
C LEU A 143 5.61 -18.37 30.12
N VAL A 144 5.37 -18.69 28.84
CA VAL A 144 4.40 -19.71 28.42
C VAL A 144 4.94 -21.13 28.59
N THR A 145 6.26 -21.33 28.51
CA THR A 145 6.90 -22.65 28.69
C THR A 145 7.23 -23.01 30.15
N ASN A 146 7.28 -22.05 31.07
CA ASN A 146 7.49 -22.29 32.52
C ASN A 146 6.60 -21.39 33.41
N PRO A 147 5.28 -21.65 33.48
CA PRO A 147 4.36 -20.87 34.30
C PRO A 147 4.64 -20.93 35.80
N SER A 148 5.42 -21.90 36.27
CA SER A 148 5.78 -22.12 37.67
C SER A 148 6.80 -21.12 38.25
N ARG A 149 7.41 -20.25 37.44
CA ARG A 149 8.33 -19.18 37.91
C ARG A 149 7.65 -17.84 38.24
N ILE A 150 6.36 -17.69 37.97
CA ILE A 150 5.63 -16.42 38.17
C ILE A 150 4.98 -16.36 39.58
N MET A 151 5.01 -17.45 40.34
CA MET A 151 4.42 -17.54 41.69
C MET A 151 5.44 -17.67 42.83
N TYR A 152 6.54 -16.89 42.79
CA TYR A 152 7.38 -16.61 43.96
C TYR A 152 7.94 -15.19 43.90
#